data_AF-A0A7J3GCM0-F1
#
_entry.id   AF-A0A7J3GCM0-F1
#
_cell.length_a   1.000
_cell.length_b   1.000
_cell.length_c   1.000
_cell.angle_alpha   90.00
_cell.angle_beta   90.00
_cell.angle_gamma   90.00
#
_symmetry.space_group_name_H-M   'P 1'
#
loop_
_entity.id
_entity.type
_entity.pdbx_description
1 polymer ?
#
loop_
_entity_poly.entity_id
_entity_poly.type
_entity_poly.pdbx_seq_one_letter_code
_entity_poly.pdbx_strand_id
1 'polypeptide(L)'
;MLSHALHAGEIMVGNCGFDLLKDEKIDVCLKPHPFSFIKYYLACIYLILLAIVFHFIYIRLNEIMEAQSILTGFLSTLFGFVPGIDAKSLIFLVIFWAIFVLSGLLIGVLWVSKAPLIYMILIALAGTLIELYSPIPQYITIIPKAEIKVCFLPLFAVIGLILTESYRRGHKYFLTNYRIVTVKKFIGREVREIMYDKIADIYVDQGLLGRIFNYGTIIPISEAGFGLGEDASLAYVSASPDMKGKINIGFGGKKGVSRPRAATYFSLYGVPNPRKVHAIIVNRQLETKEAPILRRIEGLLREEKGEGEGSKEVG
;
A
#
# COMPACT_ATOMS: atom_id res chain seq x y z
N MET A 1 15.38 35.73 -13.40
CA MET A 1 14.50 34.61 -12.99
C MET A 1 14.95 33.23 -13.49
N LEU A 2 15.71 33.09 -14.59
CA LEU A 2 16.31 31.80 -14.99
C LEU A 2 17.54 31.37 -14.15
N SER A 3 18.26 32.31 -13.55
CA SER A 3 19.45 32.00 -12.71
C SER A 3 19.09 31.28 -11.40
N HIS A 4 17.91 31.55 -10.82
CA HIS A 4 17.46 30.92 -9.58
C HIS A 4 16.99 29.46 -9.75
N ALA A 5 16.72 29.03 -10.99
CA ALA A 5 16.34 27.63 -11.29
C ALA A 5 17.55 26.72 -11.45
N LEU A 6 18.70 27.25 -11.89
CA LEU A 6 19.94 26.48 -12.05
C LEU A 6 20.61 26.18 -10.71
N HIS A 7 20.51 27.08 -9.73
CA HIS A 7 21.06 26.86 -8.38
C HIS A 7 20.21 25.90 -7.53
N ALA A 8 18.98 25.58 -7.93
CA ALA A 8 18.15 24.57 -7.28
C ALA A 8 18.52 23.13 -7.69
N GLY A 9 19.30 22.96 -8.77
CA GLY A 9 19.72 21.65 -9.27
C GLY A 9 20.80 20.97 -8.40
N GLU A 10 21.72 21.74 -7.83
CA GLU A 10 22.82 21.19 -7.01
C GLU A 10 22.40 20.90 -5.56
N ILE A 11 21.39 21.59 -5.03
CA ILE A 11 20.95 21.44 -3.63
C ILE A 11 20.06 20.19 -3.42
N MET A 12 19.55 19.57 -4.49
CA MET A 12 18.64 18.42 -4.40
C MET A 12 19.34 17.04 -4.35
N VAL A 13 20.64 16.98 -4.62
CA VAL A 13 21.39 15.70 -4.71
C VAL A 13 21.57 15.05 -3.32
N GLY A 14 21.66 15.83 -2.25
CA GLY A 14 21.95 15.31 -0.90
C GLY A 14 20.82 14.60 -0.15
N ASN A 15 19.58 14.56 -0.68
CA ASN A 15 18.41 14.10 0.10
C ASN A 15 17.50 13.08 -0.62
N CYS A 16 17.96 12.53 -1.74
CA CYS A 16 17.18 11.59 -2.56
C CYS A 16 17.17 10.17 -2.01
N GLY A 17 18.16 9.79 -1.19
CA GLY A 17 18.21 8.46 -0.57
C GLY A 17 18.61 7.35 -1.54
N PHE A 18 19.40 7.68 -2.56
CA PHE A 18 20.14 6.76 -3.45
C PHE A 18 21.23 7.56 -4.17
N ASP A 19 22.23 6.88 -4.72
CA ASP A 19 23.37 7.51 -5.39
C ASP A 19 23.09 7.65 -6.89
N LEU A 20 23.37 8.84 -7.43
CA LEU A 20 23.23 9.12 -8.86
C LEU A 20 24.41 8.55 -9.66
N LEU A 21 24.12 8.01 -10.84
CA LEU A 21 25.12 7.60 -11.81
C LEU A 21 25.79 8.83 -12.44
N LYS A 22 26.92 8.62 -13.13
CA LYS A 22 27.61 9.69 -13.87
C LYS A 22 26.66 10.32 -14.89
N ASP A 23 26.55 11.65 -14.85
CA ASP A 23 25.65 12.45 -15.69
C ASP A 23 24.16 12.12 -15.55
N GLU A 24 23.74 11.47 -14.45
CA GLU A 24 22.33 11.23 -14.15
C GLU A 24 21.65 12.48 -13.60
N LYS A 25 20.54 12.86 -14.22
CA LYS A 25 19.71 14.00 -13.80
C LYS A 25 18.32 13.51 -13.43
N ILE A 26 17.77 14.09 -12.37
CA ILE A 26 16.41 13.79 -11.91
C ILE A 26 15.44 14.68 -12.68
N ASP A 27 14.54 14.06 -13.44
CA ASP A 27 13.52 14.78 -14.21
C ASP A 27 12.33 15.14 -13.32
N VAL A 28 11.83 14.16 -12.56
CA VAL A 28 10.62 14.32 -11.76
C VAL A 28 10.71 13.54 -10.46
N CYS A 29 10.38 14.21 -9.36
CA CYS A 29 10.14 13.62 -8.04
C CYS A 29 8.64 13.49 -7.79
N LEU A 30 8.15 12.28 -7.52
CA LEU A 30 6.75 11.98 -7.28
C LEU A 30 6.53 11.40 -5.88
N LYS A 31 5.35 11.65 -5.34
CA LYS A 31 4.87 11.09 -4.08
C LYS A 31 3.46 10.53 -4.27
N PRO A 32 3.07 9.49 -3.53
CA PRO A 32 1.72 8.97 -3.63
C PRO A 32 0.66 9.97 -3.15
N HIS A 33 -0.43 10.04 -3.89
CA HIS A 33 -1.62 10.79 -3.55
C HIS A 33 -2.31 10.19 -2.30
N PRO A 34 -2.78 10.99 -1.33
CA PRO A 34 -3.50 10.50 -0.14
C PRO A 34 -4.65 9.54 -0.47
N PHE A 35 -5.50 9.90 -1.44
CA PHE A 35 -6.63 9.04 -1.84
C PHE A 35 -6.24 7.67 -2.40
N SER A 36 -5.00 7.45 -2.84
CA SER A 36 -4.54 6.12 -3.23
C SER A 36 -4.47 5.14 -2.04
N PHE A 37 -4.46 5.67 -0.81
CA PHE A 37 -4.47 4.92 0.45
C PHE A 37 -5.85 4.90 1.12
N ILE A 38 -6.92 5.31 0.42
CA ILE A 38 -8.29 5.43 0.96
C ILE A 38 -8.77 4.18 1.68
N LYS A 39 -8.43 2.99 1.17
CA LYS A 39 -8.78 1.71 1.80
C LYS A 39 -8.30 1.65 3.27
N TYR A 40 -7.08 2.08 3.56
CA TYR A 40 -6.53 2.07 4.92
C TYR A 40 -7.21 3.11 5.81
N TYR A 41 -7.47 4.31 5.29
CA TYR A 41 -8.24 5.33 6.02
C TYR A 41 -9.66 4.85 6.33
N LEU A 42 -10.33 4.17 5.40
CA LEU A 42 -11.65 3.56 5.61
C LEU A 42 -11.61 2.48 6.69
N ALA A 43 -10.55 1.68 6.77
CA ALA A 43 -10.38 0.70 7.84
C ALA A 43 -10.26 1.37 9.23
N CYS A 44 -9.58 2.51 9.33
CA CYS A 44 -9.52 3.28 10.58
C CYS A 44 -10.89 3.88 10.95
N ILE A 45 -11.61 4.45 9.98
CA ILE A 45 -12.98 4.96 10.20
C ILE A 45 -13.91 3.83 10.64
N TYR A 46 -13.77 2.65 10.04
CA TYR A 46 -14.53 1.45 10.41
C TYR A 46 -14.36 1.09 11.89
N LEU A 47 -13.14 1.16 12.43
CA LEU A 47 -12.90 0.89 13.86
C LEU A 47 -13.62 1.89 14.78
N ILE A 48 -13.69 3.16 14.38
CA ILE A 48 -14.41 4.20 15.14
C ILE A 48 -15.92 3.90 15.14
N LEU A 49 -16.47 3.56 13.97
CA LEU A 49 -17.88 3.14 13.86
C LEU A 49 -18.16 1.90 14.71
N LEU A 50 -17.24 0.94 14.70
CA LEU A 50 -17.35 -0.28 15.48
C LEU A 50 -17.36 0.00 16.99
N ALA A 51 -16.59 0.99 17.45
CA ALA A 51 -16.61 1.42 18.85
C ALA A 51 -18.00 1.92 19.27
N ILE A 52 -18.65 2.73 18.42
CA ILE A 52 -20.01 3.23 18.67
C ILE A 52 -21.01 2.07 18.70
N VAL A 53 -20.91 1.14 17.75
CA VAL A 53 -21.78 -0.06 17.70
C VAL A 53 -21.60 -0.92 18.95
N PHE A 54 -20.37 -1.13 19.41
CA PHE A 54 -20.11 -1.91 20.62
C PHE A 54 -20.64 -1.26 21.88
N HIS A 55 -20.52 0.07 22.00
CA HIS A 55 -21.11 0.79 23.12
C HIS A 55 -22.64 0.63 23.14
N PHE A 56 -23.30 0.74 21.98
CA PHE A 56 -24.74 0.50 21.89
C PHE A 56 -25.12 -0.94 22.25
N ILE A 57 -24.36 -1.94 21.76
CA ILE A 57 -24.56 -3.35 22.12
C ILE A 57 -24.41 -3.56 23.62
N TYR A 58 -23.40 -2.95 24.24
CA TYR A 58 -23.16 -3.08 25.68
C TYR A 58 -24.33 -2.56 26.51
N ILE A 59 -24.85 -1.36 26.20
CA ILE A 59 -26.03 -0.78 26.86
C ILE A 59 -27.22 -1.75 26.73
N ARG A 60 -27.49 -2.25 25.52
CA ARG A 60 -28.60 -3.18 25.28
C ARG A 60 -28.44 -4.52 26.00
N LEU A 61 -27.23 -5.06 26.08
CA LEU A 61 -26.96 -6.29 26.82
C LEU A 61 -27.20 -6.09 28.32
N ASN A 62 -26.77 -4.95 28.88
CA ASN A 62 -27.03 -4.65 30.28
C ASN A 62 -28.52 -4.54 30.59
N GLU A 63 -29.30 -3.83 29.77
CA GLU A 63 -30.76 -3.72 29.92
C GLU A 63 -31.43 -5.11 29.92
N ILE A 64 -31.07 -5.99 28.97
CA ILE A 64 -31.66 -7.33 28.84
C ILE A 64 -31.30 -8.21 30.03
N MET A 65 -30.04 -8.18 30.47
CA MET A 65 -29.56 -9.03 31.57
C MET A 65 -30.11 -8.57 32.93
N GLU A 66 -30.36 -7.28 33.12
CA GLU A 66 -31.03 -6.78 34.32
C GLU A 66 -32.52 -7.10 34.33
N ALA A 67 -33.17 -7.09 33.16
CA ALA A 67 -34.58 -7.45 33.04
C ALA A 67 -34.89 -8.95 33.22
N GLN A 68 -33.89 -9.84 33.01
CA GLN A 68 -34.09 -11.30 33.00
C GLN A 68 -33.20 -11.99 34.04
N SER A 69 -33.68 -12.03 35.29
CA SER A 69 -32.98 -12.67 36.43
C SER A 69 -32.75 -14.18 36.25
N ILE A 70 -33.63 -14.87 35.51
CA ILE A 70 -33.50 -16.31 35.22
C ILE A 70 -32.35 -16.57 34.23
N LEU A 71 -32.25 -15.75 33.19
CA LEU A 71 -31.22 -15.87 32.16
C LEU A 71 -29.83 -15.62 32.74
N THR A 72 -29.69 -14.60 33.60
CA THR A 72 -28.41 -14.30 34.27
C THR A 72 -27.98 -15.40 35.23
N GLY A 73 -28.90 -15.99 35.99
CA GLY A 73 -28.60 -17.13 36.88
C GLY A 73 -28.20 -18.41 36.12
N PHE A 74 -28.84 -18.69 34.99
CA PHE A 74 -28.44 -19.81 34.13
C PHE A 74 -27.05 -19.61 33.52
N LEU A 75 -26.81 -18.41 32.97
CA LEU A 75 -25.51 -18.04 32.39
C LEU A 75 -24.38 -18.03 33.41
N SER A 76 -24.60 -17.51 34.62
CA SER A 76 -23.58 -17.53 35.68
C SER A 76 -23.25 -18.95 36.13
N THR A 77 -24.23 -19.86 36.09
CA THR A 77 -24.00 -21.29 36.39
C THR A 77 -23.20 -21.99 35.28
N LEU A 78 -23.53 -21.72 34.01
CA LEU A 78 -22.81 -22.30 32.86
C LEU A 78 -21.37 -21.79 32.74
N PHE A 79 -21.15 -20.50 33.00
CA PHE A 79 -19.86 -19.85 32.80
C PHE A 79 -19.07 -19.63 34.11
N GLY A 80 -19.59 -20.10 35.25
CA GLY A 80 -18.94 -20.00 36.56
C GLY A 80 -17.63 -20.79 36.71
N PHE A 81 -17.26 -21.59 35.70
CA PHE A 81 -15.94 -22.24 35.63
C PHE A 81 -14.80 -21.24 35.40
N VAL A 82 -15.07 -20.03 34.91
CA VAL A 82 -14.05 -19.00 34.69
C VAL A 82 -13.95 -18.09 35.93
N PRO A 83 -12.92 -18.23 36.77
CA PRO A 83 -12.82 -17.47 38.01
C PRO A 83 -12.63 -15.97 37.74
N GLY A 84 -13.46 -15.14 38.36
CA GLY A 84 -13.29 -13.68 38.41
C GLY A 84 -13.85 -12.88 37.23
N ILE A 85 -14.63 -13.50 36.32
CA ILE A 85 -15.29 -12.79 35.21
C ILE A 85 -16.81 -12.92 35.30
N ASP A 86 -17.51 -11.79 35.32
CA ASP A 86 -18.98 -11.76 35.28
C ASP A 86 -19.52 -12.35 33.97
N ALA A 87 -20.64 -13.07 34.04
CA ALA A 87 -21.30 -13.63 32.86
C ALA A 87 -21.62 -12.57 31.79
N LYS A 88 -21.95 -11.34 32.21
CA LYS A 88 -22.15 -10.16 31.33
C LYS A 88 -20.92 -9.89 30.46
N SER A 89 -19.75 -9.83 31.10
CA SER A 89 -18.48 -9.53 30.46
C SER A 89 -18.05 -10.64 29.51
N LEU A 90 -18.30 -11.91 29.85
CA LEU A 90 -18.01 -13.05 28.96
C LEU A 90 -18.87 -13.04 27.70
N ILE A 91 -20.18 -12.82 27.80
CA ILE A 91 -21.06 -12.73 26.63
C ILE A 91 -20.61 -11.57 25.73
N PHE A 92 -20.32 -10.41 26.32
CA PHE A 92 -19.85 -9.27 25.57
C PHE A 92 -18.51 -9.53 24.87
N LEU A 93 -17.58 -10.25 25.53
CA LEU A 93 -16.32 -10.67 24.95
C LEU A 93 -16.51 -11.63 23.75
N VAL A 94 -17.43 -12.60 23.86
CA VAL A 94 -17.75 -13.52 22.76
C VAL A 94 -18.32 -12.76 21.55
N ILE A 95 -19.27 -11.86 21.78
CA ILE A 95 -19.85 -11.02 20.73
C ILE A 95 -18.78 -10.13 20.09
N PHE A 96 -17.89 -9.56 20.91
CA PHE A 96 -16.76 -8.76 20.45
C PHE A 96 -15.85 -9.53 19.49
N TRP A 97 -15.39 -10.71 19.90
CA TRP A 97 -14.57 -11.57 19.03
C TRP A 97 -15.30 -12.01 17.77
N ALA A 98 -16.58 -12.41 17.89
CA ALA A 98 -17.39 -12.85 16.76
C ALA A 98 -17.50 -11.75 15.69
N ILE A 99 -17.80 -10.51 16.10
CA ILE A 99 -17.89 -9.36 15.20
C ILE A 99 -16.53 -9.05 14.57
N PHE A 100 -15.43 -9.05 15.33
CA PHE A 100 -14.09 -8.79 14.80
C PHE A 100 -13.64 -9.83 13.77
N VAL A 101 -13.85 -11.12 14.06
CA VAL A 101 -13.50 -12.22 13.14
C VAL A 101 -14.35 -12.16 11.88
N LEU A 102 -15.68 -11.99 12.02
CA LEU A 102 -16.59 -11.89 10.89
C LEU A 102 -16.25 -10.67 10.01
N SER A 103 -16.01 -9.51 10.62
CA SER A 103 -15.59 -8.30 9.93
C SER A 103 -14.27 -8.49 9.20
N GLY A 104 -13.28 -9.10 9.87
CA GLY A 104 -11.98 -9.40 9.30
C GLY A 104 -12.06 -10.33 8.09
N LEU A 105 -12.92 -11.35 8.14
CA LEU A 105 -13.19 -12.25 7.01
C LEU A 105 -13.84 -11.49 5.84
N LEU A 106 -14.90 -10.72 6.10
CA LEU A 106 -15.61 -9.96 5.07
C LEU A 106 -14.70 -8.95 4.38
N ILE A 107 -13.94 -8.15 5.15
CA ILE A 107 -13.00 -7.16 4.61
C ILE A 107 -11.86 -7.88 3.88
N GLY A 108 -11.37 -9.01 4.41
CA GLY A 108 -10.32 -9.80 3.77
C GLY A 108 -10.71 -10.33 2.39
N VAL A 109 -11.96 -10.79 2.24
CA VAL A 109 -12.53 -11.20 0.95
C VAL A 109 -12.64 -10.00 0.00
N LEU A 110 -13.19 -8.88 0.47
CA LEU A 110 -13.33 -7.66 -0.34
C LEU A 110 -11.98 -7.09 -0.81
N TRP A 111 -10.95 -7.16 0.04
CA TRP A 111 -9.62 -6.63 -0.27
C TRP A 111 -8.72 -7.64 -0.99
N VAL A 112 -9.20 -8.88 -1.14
CA VAL A 112 -8.43 -10.00 -1.69
C VAL A 112 -7.08 -10.11 -0.98
N SER A 113 -7.09 -10.03 0.35
CA SER A 113 -5.90 -10.09 1.20
C SER A 113 -6.26 -10.65 2.57
N LYS A 114 -5.36 -11.45 3.16
CA LYS A 114 -5.52 -11.99 4.52
C LYS A 114 -5.14 -10.97 5.61
N ALA A 115 -4.49 -9.87 5.24
CA ALA A 115 -3.99 -8.87 6.19
C ALA A 115 -5.07 -8.21 7.06
N PRO A 116 -6.27 -7.86 6.53
CA PRO A 116 -7.34 -7.28 7.35
C PRO A 116 -7.79 -8.22 8.48
N LEU A 117 -7.87 -9.53 8.22
CA LEU A 117 -8.23 -10.51 9.24
C LEU A 117 -7.19 -10.54 10.37
N ILE A 118 -5.90 -10.58 10.02
CA ILE A 118 -4.81 -10.59 11.00
C ILE A 118 -4.86 -9.31 11.85
N TYR A 119 -5.05 -8.16 11.22
CA TYR A 119 -5.17 -6.88 11.91
C TYR A 119 -6.34 -6.84 12.90
N MET A 120 -7.52 -7.33 12.49
CA MET A 120 -8.70 -7.38 13.34
C MET A 120 -8.51 -8.33 14.54
N ILE A 121 -7.86 -9.47 14.34
CA ILE A 121 -7.52 -10.40 15.43
C ILE A 121 -6.52 -9.76 16.40
N LEU A 122 -5.50 -9.06 15.91
CA LEU A 122 -4.52 -8.38 16.77
C LEU A 122 -5.18 -7.28 17.63
N ILE A 123 -6.12 -6.51 17.05
CA ILE A 123 -6.88 -5.51 17.82
C ILE A 123 -7.77 -6.19 18.85
N ALA A 124 -8.47 -7.27 18.47
CA ALA A 124 -9.34 -7.99 19.39
C ALA A 124 -8.55 -8.59 20.57
N LEU A 125 -7.39 -9.15 20.28
CA LEU A 125 -6.45 -9.66 21.28
C LEU A 125 -5.95 -8.52 22.18
N ALA A 126 -5.48 -7.41 21.61
CA ALA A 126 -5.02 -6.25 22.37
C ALA A 126 -6.12 -5.69 23.29
N GLY A 127 -7.37 -5.57 22.80
CA GLY A 127 -8.52 -5.17 23.61
C GLY A 127 -8.81 -6.13 24.77
N THR A 128 -8.72 -7.44 24.51
CA THR A 128 -8.92 -8.47 25.56
C THR A 128 -7.81 -8.42 26.61
N LEU A 129 -6.55 -8.20 26.21
CA LEU A 129 -5.44 -8.03 27.14
C LEU A 129 -5.61 -6.76 27.98
N ILE A 130 -6.05 -5.65 27.38
CA ILE A 130 -6.34 -4.41 28.12
C ILE A 130 -7.42 -4.65 29.18
N GLU A 131 -8.49 -5.38 28.84
CA GLU A 131 -9.54 -5.73 29.80
C GLU A 131 -9.01 -6.59 30.96
N LEU A 132 -8.12 -7.55 30.68
CA LEU A 132 -7.59 -8.46 31.69
C LEU A 132 -6.58 -7.78 32.63
N TYR A 133 -5.66 -7.00 32.08
CA TYR A 133 -4.54 -6.38 32.81
C TYR A 133 -4.86 -4.98 33.38
N SER A 134 -5.99 -4.38 33.01
CA SER A 134 -6.35 -3.07 33.54
C SER A 134 -6.55 -3.14 35.07
N PRO A 135 -5.84 -2.32 35.86
CA PRO A 135 -5.95 -2.29 37.31
C PRO A 135 -7.25 -1.62 37.80
N ILE A 136 -8.14 -1.26 36.87
CA ILE A 136 -9.43 -0.64 37.18
C ILE A 136 -10.28 -1.66 37.98
N PRO A 137 -10.62 -1.35 39.24
CA PRO A 137 -11.58 -2.14 40.01
C PRO A 137 -12.88 -2.32 39.23
N GLN A 138 -13.49 -3.50 39.32
CA GLN A 138 -14.75 -3.83 38.63
C GLN A 138 -15.90 -2.82 38.90
N TYR A 139 -15.77 -1.98 39.93
CA TYR A 139 -16.82 -1.12 40.47
C TYR A 139 -16.58 0.40 40.27
N ILE A 140 -15.60 0.84 39.47
CA ILE A 140 -15.51 2.29 39.16
C ILE A 140 -16.74 2.70 38.33
N THR A 141 -17.53 3.64 38.86
CA THR A 141 -18.86 4.05 38.39
C THR A 141 -18.91 4.82 37.07
N ILE A 142 -17.76 5.22 36.51
CA ILE A 142 -17.72 6.07 35.30
C ILE A 142 -17.60 5.22 34.02
N ILE A 143 -16.83 4.12 34.05
CA ILE A 143 -16.66 3.21 32.90
C ILE A 143 -16.56 1.77 33.42
N PRO A 144 -17.54 0.90 33.12
CA PRO A 144 -17.48 -0.51 33.45
C PRO A 144 -16.25 -1.20 32.85
N LYS A 145 -15.65 -2.14 33.59
CA LYS A 145 -14.42 -2.84 33.17
C LYS A 145 -14.53 -3.45 31.75
N ALA A 146 -15.70 -3.98 31.42
CA ALA A 146 -15.97 -4.61 30.12
C ALA A 146 -15.97 -3.62 28.93
N GLU A 147 -16.24 -2.33 29.16
CA GLU A 147 -16.26 -1.29 28.13
C GLU A 147 -14.88 -0.70 27.83
N ILE A 148 -13.90 -0.91 28.70
CA ILE A 148 -12.54 -0.35 28.53
C ILE A 148 -11.99 -0.72 27.14
N LYS A 149 -12.10 -1.98 26.71
CA LYS A 149 -11.64 -2.42 25.39
C LYS A 149 -12.27 -1.64 24.23
N VAL A 150 -13.50 -1.16 24.38
CA VAL A 150 -14.22 -0.36 23.37
C VAL A 150 -13.71 1.08 23.34
N CYS A 151 -13.47 1.70 24.50
CA CYS A 151 -12.91 3.04 24.59
C CYS A 151 -11.51 3.17 23.95
N PHE A 152 -10.74 2.08 23.90
CA PHE A 152 -9.43 2.06 23.25
C PHE A 152 -9.48 1.86 21.73
N LEU A 153 -10.63 1.48 21.14
CA LEU A 153 -10.76 1.32 19.68
C LEU A 153 -10.51 2.61 18.88
N PRO A 154 -11.05 3.79 19.27
CA PRO A 154 -10.70 5.05 18.63
C PRO A 154 -9.20 5.37 18.73
N LEU A 155 -8.54 5.01 19.85
CA LEU A 155 -7.10 5.20 20.00
C LEU A 155 -6.34 4.33 18.99
N PHE A 156 -6.71 3.05 18.83
CA PHE A 156 -6.14 2.18 17.79
C PHE A 156 -6.39 2.70 16.38
N ALA A 157 -7.56 3.30 16.12
CA ALA A 157 -7.86 3.94 14.85
C ALA A 157 -6.94 5.14 14.57
N VAL A 158 -6.71 6.01 15.56
CA VAL A 158 -5.77 7.15 15.45
C VAL A 158 -4.34 6.68 15.20
N ILE A 159 -3.88 5.66 15.93
CA ILE A 159 -2.57 5.04 15.69
C ILE A 159 -2.49 4.49 14.26
N GLY A 160 -3.54 3.81 13.79
CA GLY A 160 -3.66 3.31 12.42
C GLY A 160 -3.59 4.43 11.37
N LEU A 161 -4.21 5.58 11.62
CA LEU A 161 -4.14 6.75 10.75
C LEU A 161 -2.71 7.31 10.67
N ILE A 162 -2.03 7.44 11.82
CA ILE A 162 -0.64 7.91 11.89
C ILE A 162 0.29 6.94 11.15
N LEU A 163 0.13 5.64 11.36
CA LEU A 163 0.92 4.60 10.67
C LEU A 163 0.66 4.62 9.16
N THR A 164 -0.60 4.77 8.74
CA THR A 164 -0.97 4.86 7.32
C THR A 164 -0.33 6.08 6.66
N GLU A 165 -0.38 7.24 7.32
CA GLU A 165 0.20 8.47 6.80
C GLU A 165 1.73 8.41 6.77
N SER A 166 2.34 7.80 7.78
CA SER A 166 3.78 7.53 7.84
C SER A 166 4.19 6.57 6.71
N TYR A 167 3.40 5.52 6.46
CA TYR A 167 3.61 4.58 5.35
C TYR A 167 3.56 5.29 4.01
N ARG A 168 2.54 6.10 3.78
CA ARG A 168 2.36 6.87 2.55
C ARG A 168 3.53 7.82 2.31
N ARG A 169 3.94 8.59 3.33
CA ARG A 169 5.06 9.54 3.25
C ARG A 169 6.41 8.85 3.05
N GLY A 170 6.50 7.58 3.43
CA GLY A 170 7.69 6.75 3.24
C GLY A 170 7.99 6.40 1.79
N HIS A 171 7.01 6.46 0.89
CA HIS A 171 7.21 6.17 -0.53
C HIS A 171 7.56 7.43 -1.31
N LYS A 172 8.66 7.36 -2.06
CA LYS A 172 9.10 8.39 -3.01
C LYS A 172 9.48 7.72 -4.31
N TYR A 173 9.16 8.37 -5.42
CA TYR A 173 9.50 7.88 -6.74
C TYR A 173 10.26 8.95 -7.51
N PHE A 174 11.30 8.54 -8.22
CA PHE A 174 12.17 9.41 -8.98
C PHE A 174 12.25 8.87 -10.40
N LEU A 175 11.97 9.74 -11.36
CA LEU A 175 12.23 9.47 -12.77
C LEU A 175 13.50 10.22 -13.13
N THR A 176 14.53 9.49 -13.56
CA THR A 176 15.78 10.06 -14.06
C THR A 176 15.85 9.91 -15.58
N ASN A 177 16.93 10.39 -16.19
CA ASN A 177 17.21 10.17 -17.61
C ASN A 177 17.54 8.71 -17.95
N TYR A 178 18.00 7.90 -17.00
CA TYR A 178 18.40 6.50 -17.25
C TYR A 178 17.45 5.45 -16.69
N ARG A 179 16.79 5.73 -15.57
CA ARG A 179 16.04 4.73 -14.80
C ARG A 179 14.89 5.32 -14.00
N ILE A 180 14.00 4.44 -13.58
CA ILE A 180 12.98 4.70 -12.58
C ILE A 180 13.52 4.21 -11.24
N VAL A 181 13.60 5.10 -10.25
CA VAL A 181 14.04 4.76 -8.89
C VAL A 181 12.85 4.89 -7.93
N THR A 182 12.55 3.80 -7.23
CA THR A 182 11.50 3.74 -6.22
C THR A 182 12.13 3.55 -4.85
N VAL A 183 11.86 4.47 -3.93
CA VAL A 183 12.40 4.46 -2.57
C VAL A 183 11.27 4.31 -1.58
N LYS A 184 11.38 3.32 -0.70
CA LYS A 184 10.45 3.09 0.41
C LYS A 184 11.20 3.16 1.73
N LYS A 185 10.76 4.08 2.59
CA LYS A 185 11.30 4.33 3.93
C LYS A 185 10.17 4.28 4.96
N PHE A 186 9.88 3.09 5.49
CA PHE A 186 8.79 2.94 6.48
C PHE A 186 9.16 2.20 7.76
N ILE A 187 10.22 1.38 7.76
CA ILE A 187 10.85 0.75 8.93
C ILE A 187 12.30 0.45 8.51
N GLY A 188 12.44 -0.20 7.36
CA GLY A 188 13.69 -0.29 6.60
C GLY A 188 13.76 0.71 5.46
N ARG A 189 14.90 0.73 4.79
CA ARG A 189 15.13 1.45 3.53
C ARG A 189 15.23 0.43 2.41
N GLU A 190 14.32 0.52 1.47
CA GLU A 190 14.28 -0.32 0.27
C GLU A 190 14.36 0.61 -0.93
N VAL A 191 15.44 0.46 -1.71
CA VAL A 191 15.67 1.20 -2.94
C VAL A 191 15.62 0.20 -4.07
N ARG A 192 14.84 0.50 -5.09
CA ARG A 192 14.77 -0.31 -6.30
C ARG A 192 14.87 0.57 -7.52
N GLU A 193 15.53 0.04 -8.52
CA GLU A 193 15.92 0.75 -9.73
C GLU A 193 15.58 -0.12 -10.94
N ILE A 194 14.96 0.46 -11.96
CA ILE A 194 14.67 -0.21 -13.22
C ILE A 194 15.08 0.72 -14.35
N MET A 195 16.04 0.30 -15.16
CA MET A 195 16.49 1.03 -16.34
C MET A 195 15.43 0.99 -17.44
N TYR A 196 15.34 2.03 -18.27
CA TYR A 196 14.29 2.15 -19.29
C TYR A 196 14.38 1.10 -20.41
N ASP A 197 15.60 0.67 -20.73
CA ASP A 197 15.91 -0.39 -21.70
C ASP A 197 15.33 -1.75 -21.31
N LYS A 198 15.24 -2.03 -20.01
CA LYS A 198 14.76 -3.30 -19.43
C LYS A 198 13.25 -3.33 -19.19
N ILE A 199 12.52 -2.25 -19.50
CA ILE A 199 11.07 -2.19 -19.35
C ILE A 199 10.43 -2.68 -20.66
N ALA A 200 9.78 -3.83 -20.60
CA ALA A 200 9.08 -4.44 -21.72
C ALA A 200 7.73 -3.79 -21.99
N ASP A 201 6.97 -3.53 -20.92
CA ASP A 201 5.62 -2.96 -20.98
C ASP A 201 5.34 -2.06 -19.77
N ILE A 202 4.41 -1.13 -19.93
CA ILE A 202 4.00 -0.18 -18.90
C ILE A 202 2.48 -0.26 -18.73
N TYR A 203 2.06 -0.85 -17.61
CA TYR A 203 0.63 -0.94 -17.28
C TYR A 203 0.20 0.24 -16.41
N VAL A 204 -0.86 0.95 -16.82
CA VAL A 204 -1.44 2.07 -16.06
C VAL A 204 -2.78 1.65 -15.48
N ASP A 205 -2.86 1.57 -14.15
CA ASP A 205 -4.10 1.31 -13.42
C ASP A 205 -4.70 2.60 -12.87
N GLN A 206 -5.91 2.93 -13.32
CA GLN A 206 -6.64 4.10 -12.86
C GLN A 206 -8.12 3.76 -12.62
N GLY A 207 -8.44 3.48 -11.35
CA GLY A 207 -9.81 3.25 -10.89
C GLY A 207 -10.69 4.51 -10.96
N LEU A 208 -11.98 4.36 -10.64
CA LEU A 208 -12.97 5.45 -10.71
C LEU A 208 -12.54 6.69 -9.91
N LEU A 209 -12.17 6.51 -8.64
CA LEU A 209 -11.64 7.60 -7.80
C LEU A 209 -10.33 8.16 -8.34
N GLY A 210 -9.49 7.31 -8.95
CA GLY A 210 -8.28 7.74 -9.62
C GLY A 210 -8.54 8.65 -10.81
N ARG A 211 -9.64 8.47 -11.54
CA ARG A 211 -10.05 9.35 -12.65
C ARG A 211 -10.55 10.70 -12.14
N ILE A 212 -11.36 10.71 -11.08
CA ILE A 212 -11.94 11.92 -10.49
C ILE A 212 -10.84 12.81 -9.88
N PHE A 213 -9.95 12.22 -9.09
CA PHE A 213 -8.87 12.94 -8.40
C PHE A 213 -7.53 12.89 -9.16
N ASN A 214 -7.54 12.39 -10.40
CA ASN A 214 -6.40 12.33 -11.31
C ASN A 214 -5.11 11.73 -10.69
N TYR A 215 -5.26 10.61 -9.99
CA TYR A 215 -4.14 9.77 -9.53
C TYR A 215 -4.27 8.36 -10.12
N GLY A 216 -3.15 7.67 -10.28
CA GLY A 216 -3.14 6.29 -10.77
C GLY A 216 -1.86 5.56 -10.40
N THR A 217 -1.82 4.26 -10.64
CA THR A 217 -0.65 3.43 -10.39
C THR A 217 -0.04 3.03 -11.72
N ILE A 218 1.26 3.24 -11.89
CA ILE A 218 1.99 2.82 -13.09
C ILE A 218 2.90 1.66 -12.70
N ILE A 219 2.79 0.55 -13.43
CA ILE A 219 3.53 -0.69 -13.17
C ILE A 219 4.44 -0.93 -14.37
N PRO A 220 5.74 -0.65 -14.26
CA PRO A 220 6.70 -1.08 -15.27
C PRO A 220 6.90 -2.60 -15.15
N ILE A 221 6.71 -3.31 -16.26
CA ILE A 221 6.90 -4.75 -16.37
C ILE A 221 8.21 -4.98 -17.10
N SER A 222 9.14 -5.74 -16.50
CA SER A 222 10.37 -6.13 -17.18
C SER A 222 10.19 -7.44 -17.96
N GLU A 223 11.08 -7.68 -18.92
CA GLU A 223 11.10 -8.89 -19.75
C GLU A 223 11.18 -10.19 -18.93
N ALA A 224 11.77 -10.16 -17.73
CA ALA A 224 11.89 -11.31 -16.83
C ALA A 224 10.60 -11.59 -16.00
N GLY A 225 9.45 -10.99 -16.37
CA GLY A 225 8.21 -11.10 -15.60
C GLY A 225 8.23 -10.31 -14.28
N PHE A 226 9.19 -9.41 -14.11
CA PHE A 226 9.33 -8.56 -12.93
C PHE A 226 8.22 -7.50 -12.91
N GLY A 227 7.51 -7.36 -11.78
CA GLY A 227 6.35 -6.47 -11.67
C GLY A 227 5.00 -7.19 -11.86
N LEU A 228 5.03 -8.46 -12.28
CA LEU A 228 3.90 -9.37 -12.18
C LEU A 228 3.77 -9.80 -10.71
N GLY A 229 2.57 -9.74 -10.14
CA GLY A 229 2.32 -10.20 -8.77
C GLY A 229 2.68 -11.69 -8.60
N GLU A 230 2.72 -12.20 -7.37
CA GLU A 230 3.08 -13.61 -7.08
C GLU A 230 2.26 -14.60 -7.92
N ASP A 231 0.95 -14.36 -8.06
CA ASP A 231 0.05 -15.18 -8.91
C ASP A 231 0.40 -15.14 -10.41
N ALA A 232 0.86 -13.99 -10.89
CA ALA A 232 1.15 -13.72 -12.30
C ALA A 232 2.58 -14.15 -12.70
N SER A 233 3.53 -14.02 -11.78
CA SER A 233 4.90 -14.49 -11.94
C SER A 233 4.96 -16.02 -11.88
N LEU A 234 4.18 -16.67 -11.01
CA LEU A 234 4.01 -18.13 -11.02
C LEU A 234 3.36 -18.62 -12.33
N ALA A 235 2.37 -17.89 -12.86
CA ALA A 235 1.79 -18.19 -14.18
C ALA A 235 2.80 -17.99 -15.33
N TYR A 236 3.66 -16.97 -15.26
CA TYR A 236 4.70 -16.72 -16.25
C TYR A 236 5.81 -17.79 -16.21
N VAL A 237 6.26 -18.19 -15.01
CA VAL A 237 7.25 -19.26 -14.80
C VAL A 237 6.70 -20.61 -15.26
N SER A 238 5.41 -20.88 -15.02
CA SER A 238 4.77 -22.13 -15.49
C SER A 238 4.47 -22.14 -16.99
N ALA A 239 4.42 -20.98 -17.65
CA ALA A 239 4.28 -20.84 -19.10
C ALA A 239 5.63 -20.80 -19.85
N SER A 240 6.75 -20.62 -19.14
CA SER A 240 8.09 -20.63 -19.75
C SER A 240 8.49 -22.04 -20.21
N PRO A 241 9.06 -22.21 -21.42
CA PRO A 241 9.41 -23.52 -21.98
C PRO A 241 10.42 -24.32 -21.14
N ASP A 242 11.28 -23.62 -20.38
CA ASP A 242 12.46 -24.21 -19.70
C ASP A 242 12.20 -24.84 -18.33
N MET A 243 11.02 -24.67 -17.70
CA MET A 243 10.77 -25.17 -16.33
C MET A 243 9.49 -26.00 -16.19
N LYS A 244 9.05 -26.66 -17.28
CA LYS A 244 7.88 -27.58 -17.31
C LYS A 244 7.90 -28.73 -16.29
N GLY A 245 8.99 -28.95 -15.56
CA GLY A 245 9.24 -30.22 -14.87
C GLY A 245 9.01 -30.30 -13.35
N LYS A 246 8.94 -29.21 -12.56
CA LYS A 246 9.22 -29.39 -11.12
C LYS A 246 8.44 -28.64 -10.03
N ILE A 247 7.43 -27.81 -10.32
CA ILE A 247 6.65 -27.19 -9.22
C ILE A 247 5.17 -27.08 -9.61
N ASN A 248 4.41 -28.15 -9.33
CA ASN A 248 2.95 -28.16 -9.42
C ASN A 248 2.38 -28.42 -8.02
N ILE A 249 2.39 -27.40 -7.16
CA ILE A 249 1.59 -27.35 -5.94
C ILE A 249 0.83 -26.03 -5.96
N GLY A 250 -0.40 -26.09 -6.44
CA GLY A 250 -1.31 -24.95 -6.52
C GLY A 250 -2.75 -25.39 -6.38
N PHE A 251 -3.21 -25.48 -5.13
CA PHE A 251 -4.65 -25.55 -4.82
C PHE A 251 -5.30 -24.20 -5.21
N GLY A 252 -6.31 -24.25 -6.07
CA GLY A 252 -7.24 -23.12 -6.27
C GLY A 252 -7.28 -22.60 -7.70
N GLY A 253 -8.18 -23.18 -8.50
CA GLY A 253 -8.49 -22.68 -9.83
C GLY A 253 -8.91 -21.21 -9.82
N LYS A 254 -8.15 -20.38 -10.54
CA LYS A 254 -8.61 -19.09 -11.03
C LYS A 254 -8.18 -18.93 -12.49
N LYS A 255 -9.09 -19.28 -13.41
CA LYS A 255 -9.15 -18.62 -14.72
C LYS A 255 -9.54 -17.16 -14.44
N GLY A 256 -8.55 -16.33 -14.12
CA GLY A 256 -8.73 -14.91 -13.88
C GLY A 256 -7.68 -14.18 -14.68
N VAL A 257 -8.12 -13.28 -15.56
CA VAL A 257 -7.25 -12.38 -16.34
C VAL A 257 -6.22 -11.77 -15.40
N SER A 258 -4.96 -12.19 -15.56
CA SER A 258 -3.86 -11.87 -14.65
C SER A 258 -3.50 -10.40 -14.82
N ARG A 259 -4.22 -9.52 -14.10
CA ARG A 259 -3.82 -8.12 -13.99
C ARG A 259 -2.51 -8.05 -13.22
N PRO A 260 -1.45 -7.42 -13.76
CA PRO A 260 -0.20 -7.28 -13.04
C PRO A 260 -0.46 -6.53 -11.73
N ARG A 261 -0.19 -7.18 -10.60
CA ARG A 261 -0.34 -6.59 -9.26
C ARG A 261 1.03 -6.52 -8.61
N ALA A 262 1.75 -5.45 -8.90
CA ALA A 262 3.02 -5.15 -8.26
C ALA A 262 2.80 -4.67 -6.82
N ALA A 263 3.72 -5.02 -5.92
CA ALA A 263 3.80 -4.41 -4.60
C ALA A 263 4.03 -2.88 -4.73
N THR A 264 3.65 -2.09 -3.73
CA THR A 264 3.70 -0.60 -3.76
C THR A 264 5.10 -0.02 -4.08
N TYR A 265 6.16 -0.79 -3.86
CA TYR A 265 7.56 -0.43 -4.15
C TYR A 265 8.08 -1.02 -5.48
N PHE A 266 7.27 -1.83 -6.16
CA PHE A 266 7.50 -2.36 -7.50
C PHE A 266 6.68 -1.62 -8.56
N SER A 267 5.88 -0.65 -8.14
CA SER A 267 5.05 0.21 -8.96
C SER A 267 5.18 1.66 -8.51
N LEU A 268 5.02 2.58 -9.44
CA LEU A 268 4.74 3.99 -9.16
C LEU A 268 3.31 4.11 -8.63
N TYR A 269 3.10 3.80 -7.35
CA TYR A 269 1.78 3.66 -6.75
C TYR A 269 1.13 5.01 -6.43
N GLY A 270 -0.10 5.20 -6.90
CA GLY A 270 -0.90 6.38 -6.55
C GLY A 270 -0.31 7.72 -7.00
N VAL A 271 0.45 7.72 -8.09
CA VAL A 271 1.11 8.90 -8.64
C VAL A 271 0.08 9.91 -9.19
N PRO A 272 0.25 11.22 -8.93
CA PRO A 272 -0.58 12.26 -9.51
C PRO A 272 -0.32 12.41 -11.03
N ASN A 273 -1.36 12.67 -11.80
CA ASN A 273 -1.29 12.80 -13.26
C ASN A 273 -0.61 11.59 -13.95
N PRO A 274 -1.15 10.36 -13.81
CA PRO A 274 -0.49 9.16 -14.32
C PRO A 274 -0.21 9.21 -15.83
N ARG A 275 -1.06 9.89 -16.62
CA ARG A 275 -0.86 10.08 -18.06
C ARG A 275 0.40 10.86 -18.41
N LYS A 276 0.69 11.93 -17.66
CA LYS A 276 1.88 12.77 -17.87
C LYS A 276 3.14 11.98 -17.53
N VAL A 277 3.09 11.24 -16.42
CA VAL A 277 4.22 10.40 -15.98
C VAL A 277 4.47 9.25 -16.95
N HIS A 278 3.41 8.61 -17.43
CA HIS A 278 3.50 7.60 -18.50
C HIS A 278 4.16 8.17 -19.76
N ALA A 279 3.74 9.36 -20.22
CA ALA A 279 4.33 10.00 -21.40
C ALA A 279 5.83 10.28 -21.23
N ILE A 280 6.26 10.73 -20.03
CA ILE A 280 7.68 10.93 -19.72
C ILE A 280 8.45 9.62 -19.84
N ILE A 281 7.94 8.53 -19.24
CA ILE A 281 8.61 7.22 -19.27
C ILE A 281 8.73 6.73 -20.72
N VAL A 282 7.65 6.80 -21.51
CA VAL A 282 7.67 6.36 -22.91
C VAL A 282 8.65 7.18 -23.74
N ASN A 283 8.69 8.50 -23.55
CA ASN A 283 9.65 9.36 -24.26
C ASN A 283 11.10 9.00 -23.91
N ARG A 284 11.40 8.74 -22.62
CA ARG A 284 12.72 8.28 -22.19
C ARG A 284 13.09 6.92 -22.77
N GLN A 285 12.13 5.99 -22.85
CA GLN A 285 12.35 4.72 -23.54
C GLN A 285 12.68 4.90 -25.01
N LEU A 286 12.01 5.84 -25.71
CA LEU A 286 12.30 6.13 -27.12
C LEU A 286 13.70 6.72 -27.29
N GLU A 287 14.09 7.68 -26.44
CA GLU A 287 15.42 8.29 -26.47
C GLU A 287 16.56 7.28 -26.23
N THR A 288 16.29 6.23 -25.44
CA THR A 288 17.27 5.19 -25.11
C THR A 288 17.41 4.16 -26.24
N LYS A 289 16.48 4.08 -27.19
CA LYS A 289 16.57 3.14 -28.31
C LYS A 289 17.67 3.57 -29.30
N GLU A 290 18.29 2.59 -29.95
CA GLU A 290 19.43 2.82 -30.85
C GLU A 290 19.07 3.68 -32.07
N ALA A 291 17.86 3.53 -32.62
CA ALA A 291 17.49 4.21 -33.86
C ALA A 291 17.49 5.76 -33.75
N PRO A 292 16.95 6.39 -32.69
CA PRO A 292 17.13 7.83 -32.47
C PRO A 292 18.59 8.25 -32.27
N ILE A 293 19.41 7.44 -31.58
CA ILE A 293 20.83 7.74 -31.37
C ILE A 293 21.57 7.76 -32.72
N LEU A 294 21.32 6.76 -33.57
CA LEU A 294 21.90 6.70 -34.92
C LEU A 294 21.49 7.88 -35.80
N ARG A 295 20.22 8.30 -35.74
CA ARG A 295 19.75 9.51 -36.45
C ARG A 295 20.42 10.78 -35.95
N ARG A 296 20.67 10.89 -34.64
CA ARG A 296 21.38 12.03 -34.06
C ARG A 296 22.84 12.07 -34.52
N ILE A 297 23.50 10.92 -34.54
CA ILE A 297 24.87 10.78 -35.08
C ILE A 297 24.89 11.12 -36.57
N GLU A 298 23.95 10.62 -37.36
CA GLU A 298 23.85 10.95 -38.80
C GLU A 298 23.66 12.46 -39.03
N GLY A 299 22.82 13.12 -38.23
CA GLY A 299 22.62 14.56 -38.29
C GLY A 299 23.90 15.34 -38.02
N LEU A 300 24.62 15.01 -36.93
CA LEU A 300 25.89 15.63 -36.59
C LEU A 300 26.95 15.44 -37.68
N LEU A 301 27.03 14.23 -38.27
CA LEU A 301 27.94 13.94 -39.38
C LEU A 301 27.60 14.72 -40.65
N ARG A 302 26.31 15.04 -40.88
CA ARG A 302 25.89 15.89 -42.01
C ARG A 302 26.22 17.37 -41.78
N GLU A 303 26.04 17.86 -40.55
CA GLU A 303 26.42 19.22 -40.15
C GLU A 303 27.94 19.43 -40.30
N GLU A 304 28.77 18.51 -39.78
CA GLU A 304 30.23 18.55 -39.96
C GLU A 304 30.65 18.54 -41.44
N LYS A 305 29.97 17.74 -42.28
CA LYS A 305 30.24 17.72 -43.72
C LYS A 305 29.86 19.03 -44.41
N GLY A 306 28.74 19.65 -44.02
CA GLY A 306 28.30 20.94 -44.56
C GLY A 306 29.23 22.10 -44.18
N GLU A 307 29.76 22.11 -42.95
CA GLU A 307 30.74 23.10 -42.51
C GLU A 307 32.13 22.90 -43.16
N GLY A 308 32.50 21.64 -43.45
CA GLY A 308 33.72 21.29 -44.17
C GLY A 308 33.73 21.72 -45.64
N GLU A 309 32.57 21.82 -46.30
CA GLU A 309 32.45 22.31 -47.68
C GLU A 309 32.45 23.85 -47.75
N GLY A 310 31.82 24.55 -46.80
CA GLY A 310 31.82 26.01 -46.74
C GLY A 310 33.18 26.66 -46.42
N SER A 311 34.10 25.91 -45.82
CA SER A 311 35.47 26.39 -45.55
C SER A 311 36.45 26.25 -46.72
N LYS A 312 36.10 25.48 -47.76
CA LYS A 312 36.93 25.29 -48.97
C LYS A 312 36.66 26.31 -50.07
N GLU A 313 35.60 27.11 -49.98
CA GLU A 313 35.26 28.13 -50.99
C GLU A 313 35.82 29.54 -50.68
N VAL A 314 36.58 29.72 -49.59
CA VAL A 314 37.15 31.03 -49.18
C VAL A 314 38.70 31.03 -49.18
N GLY A 315 39.33 30.07 -49.86
CA GLY A 315 40.79 29.97 -50.01
C GLY A 315 41.29 30.44 -51.37
#